data_AF-V6F3U1-F1
#
_entry.id   AF-V6F3U1-F1
#
_cell.length_a   1.000
_cell.length_b   1.000
_cell.length_c   1.000
_cell.angle_alpha   90.00
_cell.angle_beta   90.00
_cell.angle_gamma   90.00
#
_symmetry.space_group_name_H-M   'P 1'
#
loop_
_entity.id
_entity.type
_entity.pdbx_description
1 polymer ?
#
loop_
_entity_poly.entity_id
_entity_poly.type
_entity_poly.pdbx_seq_one_letter_code
_entity_poly.pdbx_strand_id
1 'polypeptide(L)'
;MAHIPDGIVSTPVLLAGAVIAAAGIGLGLRRLTPERLPKVAVLSALFFVASLVHFPVGLTSVHLMLGGLAGVLLGLAAFPAIAVGLILQAVLFGFGGLLVLGVNIANIALPAVVLGLAGRTMLARPALAGLVAGGGAVAGTALMVALSLAMSGREFQVGAQALAVTYVPLLAVEAVFTAALLGLLVKVKPEALR
;
A
#
# COMPACT_ATOMS: atom_id res chain seq x y z
N MET A 1 -5.89 9.68 6.87
CA MET A 1 -5.45 9.49 5.47
C MET A 1 -4.00 8.97 5.47
N ALA A 2 -3.67 7.97 4.62
CA ALA A 2 -2.29 7.45 4.47
C ALA A 2 -1.37 8.36 3.67
N HIS A 3 -1.99 9.30 2.97
CA HIS A 3 -1.35 10.18 2.00
C HIS A 3 -0.89 11.42 2.73
N ILE A 4 0.42 11.58 2.80
CA ILE A 4 1.04 12.80 3.31
C ILE A 4 0.83 13.89 2.25
N PRO A 5 0.35 15.09 2.62
CA PRO A 5 0.26 16.24 1.71
C PRO A 5 1.60 16.96 1.57
N ASP A 6 1.72 17.81 0.55
CA ASP A 6 2.93 18.60 0.32
C ASP A 6 3.19 19.58 1.48
N GLY A 7 4.48 19.85 1.76
CA GLY A 7 4.91 20.78 2.80
C GLY A 7 4.99 20.20 4.22
N ILE A 8 4.65 18.93 4.42
CA ILE A 8 4.69 18.29 5.76
C ILE A 8 6.03 17.63 6.06
N VAL A 9 6.62 16.92 5.09
CA VAL A 9 7.84 16.15 5.32
C VAL A 9 9.10 16.95 5.03
N SER A 10 10.17 16.67 5.77
CA SER A 10 11.46 17.33 5.61
C SER A 10 12.15 16.90 4.30
N THR A 11 13.06 17.75 3.80
CA THR A 11 13.81 17.45 2.56
C THR A 11 14.56 16.12 2.59
N PRO A 12 15.24 15.71 3.69
CA PRO A 12 15.87 14.39 3.75
C PRO A 12 14.88 13.23 3.59
N VAL A 13 13.70 13.32 4.20
CA VAL A 13 12.64 12.31 4.09
C VAL A 13 12.07 12.26 2.66
N LEU A 14 11.87 13.42 2.04
CA LEU A 14 11.46 13.51 0.62
C LEU A 14 12.45 12.79 -0.29
N LEU A 15 13.74 13.07 -0.16
CA LEU A 15 14.78 12.43 -0.97
C LEU A 15 14.85 10.92 -0.73
N ALA A 16 14.80 10.48 0.53
CA ALA A 16 14.81 9.06 0.86
C ALA A 16 13.60 8.32 0.26
N GLY A 17 12.39 8.87 0.41
CA GLY A 17 11.18 8.31 -0.18
C GLY A 17 11.23 8.27 -1.70
N ALA A 18 11.71 9.34 -2.34
CA ALA A 18 11.89 9.41 -3.79
C ALA A 18 12.88 8.33 -4.30
N VAL A 19 14.00 8.12 -3.61
CA VAL A 19 14.98 7.08 -3.97
C VAL A 19 14.36 5.68 -3.83
N ILE A 20 13.69 5.39 -2.72
CA ILE A 20 13.03 4.09 -2.50
C ILE A 20 11.95 3.84 -3.56
N ALA A 21 11.11 4.83 -3.83
CA ALA A 21 10.06 4.73 -4.84
C ALA A 21 10.64 4.53 -6.24
N ALA A 22 11.64 5.33 -6.64
CA ALA A 22 12.27 5.21 -7.95
C ALA A 22 12.95 3.85 -8.14
N ALA A 23 13.67 3.37 -7.12
CA ALA A 23 14.28 2.04 -7.14
C ALA A 23 13.23 0.93 -7.24
N GLY A 24 12.18 0.98 -6.40
CA GLY A 24 11.10 0.00 -6.41
C GLY A 24 10.33 -0.02 -7.73
N ILE A 25 10.00 1.15 -8.29
CA ILE A 25 9.37 1.28 -9.61
C ILE A 25 10.29 0.74 -10.69
N GLY A 26 11.56 1.14 -10.72
CA GLY A 26 12.53 0.67 -11.72
C GLY A 26 12.69 -0.85 -11.69
N LEU A 27 12.80 -1.45 -10.50
CA LEU A 27 12.87 -2.90 -10.33
C LEU A 27 11.55 -3.59 -10.70
N GLY A 28 10.41 -2.99 -10.36
CA GLY A 28 9.09 -3.49 -10.72
C GLY A 28 8.85 -3.50 -12.23
N LEU A 29 9.22 -2.43 -12.92
CA LEU A 29 9.13 -2.29 -14.38
C LEU A 29 10.06 -3.27 -15.09
N ARG A 30 11.27 -3.52 -14.58
CA ARG A 30 12.18 -4.55 -15.12
C ARG A 30 11.58 -5.97 -15.09
N ARG A 31 10.62 -6.24 -14.20
CA ARG A 31 9.92 -7.54 -14.10
C ARG A 31 8.55 -7.54 -14.78
N LEU A 32 8.19 -6.44 -15.45
CA LEU A 32 6.93 -6.29 -16.17
C LEU A 32 7.11 -6.77 -17.61
N THR A 33 6.55 -7.93 -17.92
CA THR A 33 6.48 -8.44 -19.30
C THR A 33 5.13 -8.06 -19.93
N PRO A 34 5.01 -8.04 -21.27
CA PRO A 34 3.75 -7.74 -21.95
C PRO A 34 2.58 -8.61 -21.47
N GLU A 35 2.84 -9.88 -21.16
CA GLU A 35 1.83 -10.85 -20.69
C GLU A 35 1.34 -10.53 -19.27
N ARG A 36 2.18 -9.90 -18.44
CA ARG A 36 1.82 -9.49 -17.07
C ARG A 36 1.16 -8.12 -17.01
N LEU A 37 1.27 -7.31 -18.06
CA LEU A 37 0.75 -5.95 -18.10
C LEU A 37 -0.75 -5.86 -17.80
N PRO A 38 -1.64 -6.69 -18.37
CA PRO A 38 -3.07 -6.65 -18.05
C PRO A 38 -3.36 -6.90 -16.57
N LYS A 39 -2.64 -7.85 -15.94
CA LYS A 39 -2.80 -8.17 -14.52
C LYS A 39 -2.40 -6.99 -13.63
N VAL A 40 -1.29 -6.34 -13.95
CA VAL A 40 -0.81 -5.15 -13.21
C VAL A 40 -1.78 -3.98 -13.37
N ALA A 41 -2.27 -3.74 -14.59
CA ALA A 41 -3.24 -2.68 -14.87
C ALA A 41 -4.55 -2.87 -14.09
N VAL A 42 -5.11 -4.09 -14.10
CA VAL A 42 -6.35 -4.40 -13.37
C VAL A 42 -6.16 -4.23 -11.86
N LEU A 43 -5.04 -4.67 -11.28
CA LEU A 43 -4.80 -4.49 -9.84
C LEU A 43 -4.49 -3.04 -9.47
N SER A 44 -3.86 -2.27 -10.36
CA SER A 44 -3.69 -0.83 -10.18
C SER A 44 -5.04 -0.11 -10.18
N ALA A 45 -5.92 -0.45 -11.12
CA ALA A 45 -7.28 0.07 -11.20
C ALA A 45 -8.10 -0.34 -9.96
N LEU A 46 -7.99 -1.60 -9.51
CA LEU A 46 -8.66 -2.08 -8.31
C LEU A 46 -8.19 -1.36 -7.05
N PHE A 47 -6.87 -1.17 -6.89
CA PHE A 47 -6.29 -0.35 -5.82
C PHE A 47 -6.90 1.06 -5.82
N PHE A 48 -6.93 1.70 -7.00
CA PHE A 48 -7.47 3.04 -7.15
C PHE A 48 -8.97 3.10 -6.84
N VAL A 49 -9.80 2.23 -7.42
CA VAL A 49 -11.26 2.25 -7.20
C VAL A 49 -11.61 1.88 -5.76
N ALA A 50 -10.95 0.87 -5.18
CA ALA A 50 -11.18 0.48 -3.79
C ALA A 50 -10.84 1.61 -2.81
N SER A 51 -9.82 2.41 -3.12
CA SER A 51 -9.45 3.56 -2.30
C SER A 51 -10.49 4.68 -2.27
N LEU A 52 -11.43 4.72 -3.22
CA LEU A 52 -12.55 5.67 -3.21
C LEU A 52 -13.60 5.29 -2.16
N VAL A 53 -13.58 4.05 -1.67
CA VAL A 53 -14.41 3.60 -0.55
C VAL A 53 -13.70 3.94 0.76
N HIS A 54 -14.06 5.09 1.31
CA HIS A 54 -13.59 5.55 2.61
C HIS A 54 -14.59 5.28 3.74
N PHE A 55 -14.06 5.02 4.93
CA PHE A 55 -14.80 4.84 6.18
C PHE A 55 -14.36 5.92 7.18
N PRO A 56 -15.30 6.60 7.85
CA PRO A 56 -14.97 7.58 8.88
C PRO A 56 -14.41 6.86 10.13
N VAL A 57 -13.26 7.33 10.62
CA VAL A 57 -12.62 6.84 11.85
C VAL A 57 -12.08 8.02 12.65
N GLY A 58 -12.77 8.35 13.74
CA GLY A 58 -12.47 9.52 14.56
C GLY A 58 -12.62 10.81 13.75
N LEU A 59 -11.60 11.68 13.81
CA LEU A 59 -11.55 12.95 13.06
C LEU A 59 -11.02 12.79 11.62
N THR A 60 -10.76 11.56 11.17
CA THR A 60 -10.17 11.29 9.86
C THR A 60 -10.93 10.19 9.13
N SER A 61 -10.58 9.92 7.89
CA SER A 61 -11.04 8.76 7.15
C SER A 61 -9.88 7.82 6.80
N VAL A 62 -10.23 6.55 6.68
CA VAL A 62 -9.39 5.47 6.11
C VAL A 62 -10.08 4.91 4.90
N HIS A 63 -9.35 4.33 3.97
CA HIS A 63 -9.91 3.65 2.80
C HIS A 63 -9.26 2.30 2.62
N LEU A 64 -9.90 1.44 1.83
CA LEU A 64 -9.27 0.19 1.41
C LEU A 64 -8.00 0.49 0.62
N MET A 65 -6.95 -0.24 0.95
CA MET A 65 -5.63 -0.13 0.36
C MET A 65 -5.34 -1.28 -0.60
N LEU A 66 -5.78 -2.52 -0.30
CA LEU A 66 -5.48 -3.72 -1.08
C LEU A 66 -3.99 -3.92 -1.42
N GLY A 67 -3.10 -3.22 -0.72
CA GLY A 67 -1.67 -3.19 -1.02
C GLY A 67 -1.04 -4.56 -0.79
N GLY A 68 -1.38 -5.20 0.33
CA GLY A 68 -0.96 -6.57 0.64
C GLY A 68 -1.31 -7.57 -0.46
N LEU A 69 -2.56 -7.52 -0.96
CA LEU A 69 -3.01 -8.35 -2.07
C LEU A 69 -2.21 -8.07 -3.35
N ALA A 70 -1.98 -6.80 -3.68
CA ALA A 70 -1.13 -6.42 -4.81
C ALA A 70 0.29 -6.97 -4.66
N GLY A 71 0.87 -6.92 -3.46
CA GLY A 71 2.17 -7.51 -3.16
C GLY A 71 2.21 -9.03 -3.35
N VAL A 72 1.18 -9.76 -2.89
CA VAL A 72 1.05 -11.21 -3.10
C VAL A 72 1.02 -11.54 -4.60
N LEU A 73 0.22 -10.80 -5.38
CA LEU A 73 -0.07 -11.13 -6.78
C LEU A 73 0.96 -10.61 -7.77
N LEU A 74 1.64 -9.51 -7.46
CA LEU A 74 2.54 -8.81 -8.38
C LEU A 74 4.01 -8.87 -7.94
N GLY A 75 4.29 -9.06 -6.64
CA GLY A 75 5.62 -8.87 -6.08
C GLY A 75 6.10 -7.44 -6.33
N LEU A 76 7.34 -7.27 -6.80
CA LEU A 76 7.91 -5.93 -7.09
C LEU A 76 7.11 -5.10 -8.11
N ALA A 77 6.32 -5.73 -8.98
CA ALA A 77 5.44 -4.98 -9.89
C ALA A 77 4.27 -4.27 -9.17
N ALA A 78 4.09 -4.47 -7.85
CA ALA A 78 3.19 -3.67 -7.04
C ALA A 78 3.65 -2.21 -6.90
N PHE A 79 4.96 -1.92 -6.97
CA PHE A 79 5.46 -0.53 -6.95
C PHE A 79 4.90 0.32 -8.09
N PRO A 80 5.08 -0.04 -9.38
CA PRO A 80 4.49 0.73 -10.47
C PRO A 80 2.96 0.69 -10.45
N ALA A 81 2.33 -0.40 -10.00
CA ALA A 81 0.87 -0.47 -9.87
C ALA A 81 0.32 0.55 -8.86
N ILE A 82 0.92 0.61 -7.67
CA ILE A 82 0.54 1.55 -6.61
C ILE A 82 0.90 2.98 -7.02
N ALA A 83 2.04 3.19 -7.66
CA ALA A 83 2.44 4.51 -8.15
C ALA A 83 1.39 5.12 -9.09
N VAL A 84 0.90 4.36 -10.07
CA VAL A 84 -0.18 4.83 -10.96
C VAL A 84 -1.44 5.20 -10.16
N GLY A 85 -1.85 4.36 -9.21
CA GLY A 85 -3.00 4.64 -8.36
C GLY A 85 -2.84 5.92 -7.53
N LEU A 86 -1.67 6.13 -6.92
CA LEU A 86 -1.39 7.33 -6.13
C LEU A 86 -1.29 8.59 -7.00
N ILE A 87 -0.75 8.50 -8.22
CA ILE A 87 -0.74 9.60 -9.19
C ILE A 87 -2.18 10.00 -9.52
N LEU A 88 -3.03 9.03 -9.85
CA LEU A 88 -4.43 9.29 -10.18
C LEU A 88 -5.18 9.91 -8.99
N GLN A 89 -4.92 9.44 -7.77
CA GLN A 89 -5.50 10.02 -6.56
C GLN A 89 -5.07 11.47 -6.34
N ALA A 90 -3.78 11.77 -6.50
CA ALA A 90 -3.26 13.13 -6.33
C ALA A 90 -3.82 14.08 -7.40
N VAL A 91 -3.88 13.65 -8.67
CA VAL A 91 -4.31 14.50 -9.78
C VAL A 91 -5.83 14.67 -9.86
N LEU A 92 -6.61 13.62 -9.63
CA LEU A 92 -8.06 13.65 -9.83
C LEU A 92 -8.83 14.06 -8.57
N PHE A 93 -8.29 13.77 -7.39
CA PHE A 93 -8.98 13.97 -6.11
C PHE A 93 -8.20 14.85 -5.12
N GLY A 94 -6.98 15.27 -5.45
CA GLY A 94 -6.15 16.07 -4.54
C GLY A 94 -5.73 15.32 -3.27
N PHE A 95 -5.73 13.98 -3.29
CA PHE A 95 -5.31 13.18 -2.13
C PHE A 95 -3.78 13.03 -2.10
N GLY A 96 -3.17 13.50 -1.01
CA GLY A 96 -1.72 13.55 -0.87
C GLY A 96 -1.10 14.78 -1.54
N GLY A 97 0.16 14.67 -1.94
CA GLY A 97 0.89 15.73 -2.63
C GLY A 97 1.80 15.18 -3.72
N LEU A 98 2.13 16.04 -4.70
CA LEU A 98 2.95 15.65 -5.85
C LEU A 98 4.44 15.65 -5.51
N LEU A 99 4.90 16.57 -4.66
CA LEU A 99 6.31 16.61 -4.23
C LEU A 99 6.62 15.46 -3.29
N VAL A 100 5.68 15.11 -2.42
CA VAL A 100 5.78 13.97 -1.47
C VAL A 100 5.36 12.62 -2.08
N LEU A 101 5.01 12.58 -3.37
CA LEU A 101 4.54 11.36 -4.03
C LEU A 101 5.49 10.18 -3.85
N GLY A 102 6.81 10.40 -3.93
CA GLY A 102 7.82 9.37 -3.69
C GLY A 102 7.72 8.74 -2.29
N VAL A 103 7.52 9.56 -1.26
CA VAL A 103 7.34 9.09 0.12
C VAL A 103 6.03 8.29 0.25
N ASN A 104 4.94 8.76 -0.34
CA ASN A 104 3.66 8.04 -0.31
C ASN A 104 3.76 6.68 -1.02
N ILE A 105 4.44 6.62 -2.18
CA ILE A 105 4.72 5.37 -2.89
C ILE A 105 5.55 4.44 -2.01
N ALA A 106 6.65 4.92 -1.41
CA ALA A 106 7.51 4.12 -0.56
C ALA A 106 6.75 3.57 0.67
N ASN A 107 5.98 4.42 1.34
CA ASN A 107 5.24 4.06 2.55
C ASN A 107 4.19 2.98 2.30
N ILE A 108 3.56 2.97 1.13
CA ILE A 108 2.48 2.04 0.80
C ILE A 108 3.03 0.79 0.08
N ALA A 109 3.87 0.98 -0.93
CA ALA A 109 4.34 -0.12 -1.78
C ALA A 109 5.38 -1.01 -1.09
N LEU A 110 6.25 -0.46 -0.24
CA LEU A 110 7.28 -1.26 0.41
C LEU A 110 6.68 -2.30 1.37
N PRO A 111 5.81 -1.94 2.33
CA PRO A 111 5.14 -2.93 3.18
C PRO A 111 4.27 -3.90 2.39
N ALA A 112 3.55 -3.40 1.38
CA ALA A 112 2.75 -4.21 0.47
C ALA A 112 3.57 -5.33 -0.16
N VAL A 113 4.74 -5.02 -0.73
CA VAL A 113 5.61 -6.03 -1.34
C VAL A 113 6.19 -6.98 -0.30
N VAL A 114 6.79 -6.46 0.77
CA VAL A 114 7.50 -7.28 1.75
C VAL A 114 6.54 -8.27 2.43
N LEU A 115 5.40 -7.76 2.91
CA LEU A 115 4.44 -8.60 3.63
C LEU A 115 3.51 -9.38 2.69
N GLY A 116 3.28 -8.88 1.48
CA GLY A 116 2.63 -9.65 0.43
C GLY A 116 3.45 -10.88 0.03
N LEU A 117 4.76 -10.74 -0.17
CA LEU A 117 5.65 -11.87 -0.45
C LEU A 117 5.73 -12.84 0.74
N ALA A 118 5.76 -12.34 1.98
CA ALA A 118 5.68 -13.18 3.16
C ALA A 118 4.36 -13.96 3.22
N GLY A 119 3.21 -13.29 3.04
CA GLY A 119 1.90 -13.93 3.03
C GLY A 119 1.72 -14.92 1.87
N ARG A 120 2.41 -14.72 0.73
CA ARG A 120 2.43 -15.66 -0.39
C ARG A 120 2.99 -17.04 -0.02
N THR A 121 3.90 -17.11 0.97
CA THR A 121 4.40 -18.40 1.48
C THR A 121 3.38 -19.17 2.32
N MET A 122 2.28 -18.51 2.70
CA MET A 122 1.28 -19.01 3.64
C MET A 122 -0.08 -19.29 2.97
N LEU A 123 -0.13 -19.38 1.63
CA LEU A 123 -1.39 -19.54 0.86
C LEU A 123 -2.20 -20.79 1.23
N ALA A 124 -1.55 -21.83 1.77
CA ALA A 124 -2.25 -23.01 2.31
C ALA A 124 -3.10 -22.69 3.56
N ARG A 125 -2.89 -21.53 4.18
CA ARG A 125 -3.62 -21.02 5.35
C ARG A 125 -4.13 -19.61 5.04
N PRO A 126 -5.22 -19.46 4.25
CA PRO A 126 -5.66 -18.16 3.75
C PRO A 126 -5.89 -17.09 4.83
N ALA A 127 -6.37 -17.48 6.01
CA ALA A 127 -6.52 -16.57 7.15
C ALA A 127 -5.17 -15.98 7.60
N LEU A 128 -4.13 -16.81 7.71
CA LEU A 128 -2.78 -16.36 8.07
C LEU A 128 -2.16 -15.54 6.94
N ALA A 129 -2.33 -15.96 5.69
CA ALA A 129 -1.87 -15.20 4.53
C ALA A 129 -2.51 -13.82 4.47
N GLY A 130 -3.81 -13.71 4.73
CA GLY A 130 -4.52 -12.43 4.78
C GLY A 130 -4.10 -11.57 5.98
N LEU A 131 -3.91 -12.16 7.16
CA LEU A 131 -3.38 -11.43 8.32
C LEU A 131 -2.01 -10.84 8.04
N VAL A 132 -1.08 -11.63 7.48
CA VAL A 132 0.29 -11.19 7.19
C VAL A 132 0.31 -10.22 6.01
N ALA A 133 -0.29 -10.57 4.88
CA ALA A 133 -0.25 -9.72 3.68
C ALA A 133 -1.16 -8.51 3.82
N GLY A 134 -2.44 -8.69 4.09
CA GLY A 134 -3.43 -7.60 4.17
C GLY A 134 -3.23 -6.76 5.42
N GLY A 135 -3.48 -7.35 6.59
CA GLY A 135 -3.36 -6.64 7.87
C GLY A 135 -1.95 -6.12 8.14
N GLY A 136 -0.95 -6.98 7.92
CA GLY A 136 0.45 -6.60 8.07
C GLY A 136 0.85 -5.44 7.15
N ALA A 137 0.46 -5.44 5.88
CA ALA A 137 0.82 -4.32 4.97
C ALA A 137 0.20 -2.98 5.42
N VAL A 138 -1.01 -2.99 5.99
CA VAL A 138 -1.61 -1.80 6.60
C VAL A 138 -0.80 -1.33 7.80
N ALA A 139 -0.44 -2.26 8.70
CA ALA A 139 0.38 -1.95 9.87
C ALA A 139 1.75 -1.39 9.47
N GLY A 140 2.39 -2.01 8.47
CA GLY A 140 3.66 -1.54 7.93
C GLY A 140 3.54 -0.17 7.25
N THR A 141 2.43 0.11 6.56
CA THR A 141 2.16 1.44 6.01
C THR A 141 2.02 2.47 7.12
N ALA A 142 1.21 2.18 8.14
CA ALA A 142 1.05 3.07 9.29
C ALA A 142 2.40 3.38 9.94
N LEU A 143 3.24 2.36 10.12
CA LEU A 143 4.59 2.51 10.66
C LEU A 143 5.46 3.40 9.76
N MET A 144 5.48 3.16 8.45
CA MET A 144 6.27 3.94 7.50
C MET A 144 5.83 5.42 7.45
N VAL A 145 4.53 5.68 7.47
CA VAL A 145 3.99 7.05 7.55
C VAL A 145 4.36 7.69 8.88
N ALA A 146 4.18 7.00 10.00
CA ALA A 146 4.55 7.51 11.32
C ALA A 146 6.05 7.84 11.42
N LEU A 147 6.92 6.99 10.86
CA LEU A 147 8.36 7.26 10.77
C LEU A 147 8.67 8.47 9.89
N SER A 148 8.01 8.58 8.73
CA SER A 148 8.18 9.74 7.84
C SER A 148 7.84 11.05 8.55
N LEU A 149 6.76 11.07 9.32
CA LEU A 149 6.33 12.22 10.12
C LEU A 149 7.29 12.50 11.28
N ALA A 150 7.65 11.47 12.06
CA ALA A 150 8.53 11.60 13.22
C ALA A 150 9.94 12.09 12.85
N MET A 151 10.45 11.70 11.68
CA MET A 151 11.73 12.19 11.13
C MET A 151 11.64 13.59 10.50
N SER A 152 10.44 14.15 10.36
CA SER A 152 10.21 15.45 9.72
C SER A 152 10.01 16.59 10.71
N GLY A 153 9.63 16.30 11.97
CA GLY A 153 9.44 17.32 13.00
C GLY A 153 8.76 16.77 14.26
N ARG A 154 8.95 17.44 15.40
CA ARG A 154 8.32 17.05 16.68
C ARG A 154 6.82 17.39 16.71
N GLU A 155 6.43 18.43 15.99
CA GLU A 155 5.06 18.88 15.78
C GLU A 155 4.15 17.81 15.16
N PHE A 156 4.72 16.83 14.44
CA PHE A 156 3.96 15.76 13.80
C PHE A 156 3.80 14.50 14.67
N GLN A 157 4.37 14.47 15.89
CA GLN A 157 4.32 13.29 16.76
C GLN A 157 2.90 12.90 17.19
N VAL A 158 2.05 13.89 17.48
CA VAL A 158 0.64 13.64 17.83
C VAL A 158 -0.10 13.05 16.63
N GLY A 159 0.15 13.56 15.43
CA GLY A 159 -0.39 13.00 14.19
C GLY A 159 0.07 11.57 13.94
N ALA A 160 1.35 11.28 14.16
CA ALA A 160 1.93 9.95 14.02
C ALA A 160 1.29 8.93 14.98
N GLN A 161 1.03 9.33 16.23
CA GLN A 161 0.36 8.48 17.23
C GLN A 161 -1.11 8.24 16.89
N ALA A 162 -1.82 9.28 16.41
CA ALA A 162 -3.22 9.16 16.00
C ALA A 162 -3.39 8.14 14.88
N LEU A 163 -2.45 8.05 13.94
CA LEU A 163 -2.47 7.05 12.85
C LEU A 163 -2.48 5.62 13.37
N ALA A 164 -1.74 5.32 14.44
CA ALA A 164 -1.68 3.97 15.00
C ALA A 164 -3.07 3.49 15.46
N VAL A 165 -3.89 4.38 16.03
CA VAL A 165 -5.25 4.06 16.48
C VAL A 165 -6.21 3.96 15.30
N THR A 166 -6.15 4.92 14.38
CA THR A 166 -7.08 5.00 13.24
C THR A 166 -6.94 3.81 12.29
N TYR A 167 -5.78 3.15 12.23
CA TYR A 167 -5.51 2.05 11.30
C TYR A 167 -5.91 0.68 11.84
N VAL A 168 -6.20 0.54 13.14
CA VAL A 168 -6.59 -0.74 13.73
C VAL A 168 -7.84 -1.33 13.07
N PRO A 169 -8.95 -0.58 12.86
CA PRO A 169 -10.10 -1.11 12.16
C PRO A 169 -9.78 -1.51 10.72
N LEU A 170 -8.98 -0.69 10.02
CA LEU A 170 -8.59 -0.96 8.64
C LEU A 170 -7.76 -2.25 8.52
N LEU A 171 -6.86 -2.49 9.46
CA LEU A 171 -6.04 -3.71 9.51
C LEU A 171 -6.90 -4.96 9.53
N ALA A 172 -7.92 -4.99 10.40
CA ALA A 172 -8.83 -6.12 10.51
C ALA A 172 -9.61 -6.35 9.20
N VAL A 173 -10.13 -5.27 8.60
CA VAL A 173 -10.86 -5.34 7.33
C VAL A 173 -9.96 -5.86 6.20
N GLU A 174 -8.75 -5.31 6.06
CA GLU A 174 -7.79 -5.71 5.03
C GLU A 174 -7.30 -7.15 5.23
N ALA A 175 -7.12 -7.59 6.48
CA ALA A 175 -6.76 -8.96 6.79
C ALA A 175 -7.85 -9.95 6.36
N VAL A 176 -9.10 -9.68 6.72
CA VAL A 176 -10.25 -10.54 6.38
C VAL A 176 -10.50 -10.53 4.88
N PHE A 177 -10.50 -9.36 4.26
CA PHE A 177 -10.76 -9.21 2.82
C PHE A 177 -9.67 -9.90 1.99
N THR A 178 -8.40 -9.69 2.35
CA THR A 178 -7.27 -10.37 1.69
C THR A 178 -7.32 -11.88 1.90
N ALA A 179 -7.64 -12.36 3.12
CA ALA A 179 -7.80 -13.79 3.39
C ALA A 179 -8.88 -14.43 2.53
N ALA A 180 -10.04 -13.78 2.41
CA ALA A 180 -11.16 -14.25 1.61
C ALA A 180 -10.79 -14.34 0.12
N LEU A 181 -10.18 -13.29 -0.43
CA LEU A 181 -9.76 -13.27 -1.83
C LEU A 181 -8.67 -14.29 -2.13
N LEU A 182 -7.65 -14.42 -1.29
CA LEU A 182 -6.61 -15.43 -1.46
C LEU A 182 -7.19 -16.84 -1.36
N GLY A 183 -8.09 -17.08 -0.39
CA GLY A 183 -8.77 -18.37 -0.24
C GLY A 183 -9.62 -18.74 -1.47
N LEU A 184 -10.29 -17.77 -2.09
CA LEU A 184 -11.02 -17.97 -3.33
C LEU A 184 -10.08 -18.24 -4.51
N LEU A 185 -9.01 -17.45 -4.66
CA LEU A 185 -8.05 -17.59 -5.74
C LEU A 185 -7.32 -18.94 -5.71
N VAL A 186 -6.94 -19.43 -4.52
CA VAL A 186 -6.33 -20.76 -4.37
C VAL A 186 -7.24 -21.86 -4.89
N LYS A 187 -8.56 -21.73 -4.72
CA LYS A 187 -9.55 -22.73 -5.15
C LYS A 187 -9.93 -22.62 -6.62
N VAL A 188 -10.13 -21.40 -7.11
CA VAL A 188 -10.76 -21.14 -8.42
C VAL A 188 -9.75 -20.82 -9.51
N LYS A 189 -8.64 -20.15 -9.18
CA LYS A 189 -7.66 -19.67 -10.15
C LYS A 189 -6.22 -19.71 -9.60
N PRO A 190 -5.70 -20.88 -9.20
CA PRO A 190 -4.38 -20.99 -8.58
C PRO A 190 -3.25 -20.50 -9.50
N GLU A 191 -3.42 -20.54 -10.81
CA GLU A 191 -2.48 -19.98 -11.78
C GLU A 191 -2.31 -18.46 -11.65
N ALA A 192 -3.28 -17.73 -11.10
CA ALA A 192 -3.14 -16.31 -10.81
C ALA A 192 -2.17 -16.02 -9.66
N LEU A 193 -1.81 -17.03 -8.85
CA LEU A 193 -0.89 -16.94 -7.72
C LEU A 193 0.54 -17.41 -8.07
N ARG A 194 0.79 -17.80 -9.32
CA ARG A 194 2.11 -18.18 -9.85
C ARG A 194 2.83 -16.96 -10.44
#